data_AF-A0A6G3XNC2-F1
#
_entry.id   AF-A0A6G3XNC2-F1
#
_cell.length_a   1.000
_cell.length_b   1.000
_cell.length_c   1.000
_cell.angle_alpha   90.00
_cell.angle_beta   90.00
_cell.angle_gamma   90.00
#
_symmetry.space_group_name_H-M   'P 1'
#
loop_
_entity.id
_entity.type
_entity.pdbx_description
1 polymer ?
#
loop_
_entity_poly.entity_id
_entity_poly.type
_entity_poly.pdbx_seq_one_letter_code
_entity_poly.pdbx_strand_id
1 'polypeptide(L)'
;AELARFPEPLAPATAARRAGRTPVRPHEVAEAAAKLATEHDLVLVEGAGGLLVRFDAAGGTLADAARLLSAPVLVVTPAGLGTLNTTELTARELRARGLDLAGLVIGSWPSAPDLAARCNLADLRDVAEAPLLGSVPAGSGTLSPAAFRATAPHWLAPRLDGSWDAEAFRIREAPEAL
;
A
#
# COMPACT_ATOMS: atom_id res chain seq x y z
N ALA A 1 8.28 7.79 -13.24
CA ALA A 1 9.21 7.09 -14.14
C ALA A 1 9.05 5.58 -13.94
N GLU A 2 9.06 4.77 -15.00
CA GLU A 2 9.09 3.30 -14.90
C GLU A 2 10.52 2.81 -15.14
N LEU A 3 11.11 2.12 -14.16
CA LEU A 3 12.52 1.68 -14.23
C LEU A 3 12.72 0.43 -15.10
N ALA A 4 11.78 -0.52 -15.01
CA ALA A 4 11.81 -1.72 -15.84
C ALA A 4 10.42 -2.31 -15.99
N ARG A 5 10.20 -2.97 -17.12
CA ARG A 5 9.02 -3.80 -17.41
C ARG A 5 9.46 -5.15 -17.95
N PHE A 6 9.04 -6.21 -17.29
CA PHE A 6 9.31 -7.59 -17.69
C PHE A 6 8.06 -8.21 -18.33
N PRO A 7 8.21 -9.15 -19.28
CA PRO A 7 7.09 -9.69 -20.05
C PRO A 7 6.19 -10.64 -19.23
N GLU A 8 6.73 -11.31 -18.22
CA GLU A 8 6.00 -12.34 -17.47
C GLU A 8 5.47 -11.79 -16.12
N PRO A 9 4.23 -12.13 -15.73
CA PRO A 9 3.60 -11.66 -14.50
C PRO A 9 4.12 -12.43 -13.26
N LEU A 10 5.39 -12.24 -12.94
CA LEU A 10 6.10 -12.93 -11.86
C LEU A 10 6.77 -11.90 -10.93
N ALA A 11 7.22 -12.36 -9.75
CA ALA A 11 8.05 -11.54 -8.87
C ALA A 11 9.25 -10.96 -9.65
N PRO A 12 9.65 -9.69 -9.44
CA PRO A 12 10.58 -9.00 -10.33
C PRO A 12 11.92 -9.72 -10.53
N ALA A 13 12.53 -10.25 -9.46
CA ALA A 13 13.77 -11.03 -9.57
C ALA A 13 13.62 -12.26 -10.48
N THR A 14 12.48 -12.94 -10.42
CA THR A 14 12.17 -14.11 -11.26
C THR A 14 11.85 -13.69 -12.69
N ALA A 15 11.08 -12.61 -12.88
CA ALA A 15 10.73 -12.09 -14.20
C ALA A 15 11.99 -11.61 -14.96
N ALA A 16 12.88 -10.88 -14.29
CA ALA A 16 14.16 -10.43 -14.84
C ALA A 16 15.04 -11.63 -15.26
N ARG A 17 15.19 -12.61 -14.37
CA ARG A 17 15.98 -13.83 -14.63
C ARG A 17 15.45 -14.60 -15.84
N ARG A 18 14.13 -14.81 -15.93
CA ARG A 18 13.52 -15.56 -17.05
C ARG A 18 13.61 -14.80 -18.37
N ALA A 19 13.52 -13.48 -18.34
CA ALA A 19 13.70 -12.64 -19.51
C ALA A 19 15.17 -12.47 -19.93
N GLY A 20 16.14 -12.96 -19.14
CA GLY A 20 17.57 -12.72 -19.36
C GLY A 20 17.94 -11.22 -19.27
N ARG A 21 17.20 -10.44 -18.47
CA ARG A 21 17.35 -8.98 -18.33
C ARG A 21 17.91 -8.61 -16.96
N THR A 22 18.55 -7.45 -16.88
CA THR A 22 19.02 -6.88 -15.62
C THR A 22 17.84 -6.62 -14.68
N PRO A 23 17.89 -7.08 -13.41
CA PRO A 23 16.86 -6.76 -12.42
C PRO A 23 16.98 -5.30 -11.98
N VAL A 24 15.87 -4.74 -11.49
CA VAL A 24 15.88 -3.46 -10.76
C VAL A 24 16.47 -3.69 -9.38
N ARG A 25 17.28 -2.74 -8.90
CA ARG A 25 17.91 -2.77 -7.58
C ARG A 25 17.32 -1.64 -6.71
N PRO A 26 17.27 -1.81 -5.38
CA PRO A 26 16.69 -0.79 -4.49
C PRO A 26 17.33 0.60 -4.59
N HIS A 27 18.63 0.70 -4.85
CA HIS A 27 19.29 2.01 -5.01
C HIS A 27 18.87 2.73 -6.30
N GLU A 28 18.57 2.01 -7.38
CA GLU A 28 18.07 2.61 -8.62
C GLU A 28 16.67 3.22 -8.39
N VAL A 29 15.85 2.56 -7.57
CA VAL A 29 14.55 3.10 -7.10
C VAL A 29 14.77 4.37 -6.29
N ALA A 30 15.69 4.35 -5.32
CA ALA A 30 15.98 5.50 -4.47
C ALA A 30 16.52 6.69 -5.26
N GLU A 31 17.47 6.48 -6.18
CA GLU A 31 18.03 7.52 -7.03
C GLU A 31 16.96 8.15 -7.95
N ALA A 32 16.11 7.32 -8.57
CA ALA A 32 15.04 7.81 -9.43
C ALA A 32 13.99 8.60 -8.65
N ALA A 33 13.60 8.13 -7.47
CA ALA A 33 12.66 8.83 -6.60
C ALA A 33 13.24 10.15 -6.07
N ALA A 34 14.51 10.15 -5.64
CA ALA A 34 15.20 11.37 -5.19
C ALA A 34 15.31 12.42 -6.30
N LYS A 35 15.56 11.99 -7.54
CA LYS A 35 15.55 12.88 -8.70
C LYS A 35 14.16 13.46 -8.97
N LEU A 36 13.10 12.64 -8.89
CA LEU A 36 11.73 13.14 -9.06
C LEU A 36 11.35 14.13 -7.94
N ALA A 37 11.85 13.92 -6.72
CA ALA A 37 11.59 14.79 -5.59
C ALA A 37 12.23 16.19 -5.72
N THR A 38 13.16 16.41 -6.66
CA THR A 38 13.67 17.77 -6.93
C THR A 38 12.68 18.63 -7.73
N GLU A 39 11.71 18.01 -8.41
CA GLU A 39 10.76 18.67 -9.32
C GLU A 39 9.30 18.53 -8.87
N HIS A 40 9.03 17.72 -7.83
CA HIS A 40 7.68 17.39 -7.37
C HIS A 40 7.58 17.42 -5.85
N ASP A 41 6.50 17.98 -5.33
CA ASP A 41 6.21 18.06 -3.89
C ASP A 41 5.92 16.68 -3.27
N LEU A 42 5.39 15.74 -4.07
CA LEU A 42 5.06 14.38 -3.66
C LEU A 42 5.52 13.37 -4.72
N VAL A 43 6.28 12.37 -4.28
CA VAL A 43 6.68 11.22 -5.10
C VAL A 43 6.13 9.95 -4.45
N LEU A 44 5.30 9.22 -5.20
CA LEU A 44 4.81 7.90 -4.79
C LEU A 44 5.69 6.81 -5.42
N VAL A 45 6.20 5.91 -4.59
CA VAL A 45 6.95 4.72 -5.03
C VAL A 45 6.09 3.49 -4.80
N GLU A 46 5.56 2.93 -5.88
CA GLU A 46 4.82 1.68 -5.85
C GLU A 46 5.78 0.49 -5.98
N GLY A 47 5.65 -0.49 -5.10
CA GLY A 47 6.37 -1.76 -5.22
C GLY A 47 5.72 -2.73 -6.19
N ALA A 48 6.27 -3.94 -6.28
CA ALA A 48 5.68 -5.04 -7.03
C ALA A 48 5.36 -6.20 -6.07
N GLY A 49 4.09 -6.35 -5.70
CA GLY A 49 3.64 -7.31 -4.69
C GLY A 49 3.87 -6.80 -3.26
N GLY A 50 4.20 -7.71 -2.32
CA GLY A 50 4.40 -7.36 -0.91
C GLY A 50 5.75 -6.68 -0.61
N LEU A 51 5.87 -6.12 0.59
CA LEU A 51 7.03 -5.34 1.06
C LEU A 51 8.38 -6.04 0.85
N LEU A 52 8.43 -7.37 1.06
CA LEU A 52 9.65 -8.17 0.99
C LEU A 52 9.84 -8.92 -0.34
N VAL A 53 9.05 -8.59 -1.36
CA VAL A 53 9.26 -9.15 -2.70
C VAL A 53 10.63 -8.74 -3.22
N ARG A 54 11.40 -9.73 -3.68
CA ARG A 54 12.77 -9.53 -4.13
C ARG A 54 12.79 -8.92 -5.53
N PHE A 55 13.52 -7.81 -5.67
CA PHE A 55 13.78 -7.14 -6.92
C PHE A 55 14.93 -7.79 -7.68
N ASP A 56 15.94 -8.28 -6.97
CA ASP A 56 17.15 -8.88 -7.52
C ASP A 56 17.58 -10.17 -6.76
N ALA A 57 18.65 -10.80 -7.24
CA ALA A 57 19.23 -12.01 -6.65
C ALA A 57 20.00 -11.76 -5.34
N ALA A 58 20.39 -10.51 -5.06
CA ALA A 58 21.02 -10.12 -3.80
C ALA A 58 20.00 -9.96 -2.67
N GLY A 59 18.70 -10.03 -3.01
CA GLY A 59 17.61 -9.93 -2.07
C GLY A 59 17.13 -8.51 -1.82
N GLY A 60 17.46 -7.54 -2.68
CA GLY A 60 16.91 -6.19 -2.56
C GLY A 60 15.37 -6.17 -2.61
N THR A 61 14.73 -5.33 -1.80
CA THR A 61 13.27 -5.22 -1.67
C THR A 61 12.79 -3.77 -1.66
N LEU A 62 11.47 -3.57 -1.64
CA LEU A 62 10.89 -2.24 -1.42
C LEU A 62 11.27 -1.66 -0.04
N ALA A 63 11.40 -2.50 0.99
CA ALA A 63 11.84 -2.07 2.31
C ALA A 63 13.25 -1.45 2.26
N ASP A 64 14.13 -1.99 1.43
CA ASP A 64 15.49 -1.46 1.27
C ASP A 64 15.48 -0.11 0.54
N ALA A 65 14.61 0.05 -0.48
CA ALA A 65 14.43 1.33 -1.18
C ALA A 65 13.85 2.40 -0.25
N ALA A 66 12.81 2.06 0.53
CA ALA A 66 12.22 2.96 1.52
C ALA A 66 13.25 3.42 2.56
N ARG A 67 14.12 2.51 3.03
CA ARG A 67 15.20 2.83 3.95
C ARG A 67 16.22 3.81 3.35
N LEU A 68 16.63 3.58 2.10
CA LEU A 68 17.56 4.48 1.40
C LEU A 68 16.99 5.89 1.22
N LEU A 69 15.67 5.99 1.00
CA LEU A 69 14.96 7.26 0.85
C LEU A 69 14.59 7.92 2.18
N SER A 70 14.72 7.22 3.31
CA SER A 70 14.06 7.60 4.58
C SER A 70 12.57 7.90 4.38
N ALA A 71 11.92 7.17 3.47
CA ALA A 71 10.54 7.41 3.08
C ALA A 71 9.58 6.69 4.05
N PRO A 72 8.49 7.35 4.47
CA PRO A 72 7.44 6.67 5.21
C PRO A 72 6.68 5.70 4.27
N VAL A 73 6.22 4.58 4.83
CA VAL A 73 5.55 3.51 4.09
C VAL A 73 4.05 3.53 4.39
N LEU A 74 3.24 3.56 3.34
CA LEU A 74 1.79 3.35 3.42
C LEU A 74 1.48 1.89 3.06
N VAL A 75 0.76 1.17 3.92
CA VAL A 75 0.41 -0.23 3.66
C VAL A 75 -1.02 -0.32 3.12
N VAL A 76 -1.16 -0.89 1.93
CA VAL A 76 -2.47 -1.21 1.35
C VAL A 76 -2.85 -2.63 1.76
N THR A 77 -4.04 -2.80 2.34
CA THR A 77 -4.50 -4.07 2.91
C THR A 77 -5.92 -4.44 2.44
N PRO A 78 -6.26 -5.74 2.27
CA PRO A 78 -7.64 -6.15 2.00
C PRO A 78 -8.52 -6.03 3.26
N ALA A 79 -9.85 -6.02 3.09
CA ALA A 79 -10.78 -6.02 4.22
C ALA A 79 -11.07 -7.43 4.79
N GLY A 80 -10.96 -8.47 3.96
CA GLY A 80 -11.42 -9.83 4.28
C GLY A 80 -10.51 -10.65 5.20
N LEU A 81 -10.89 -11.91 5.41
CA LEU A 81 -10.14 -12.86 6.25
C LEU A 81 -8.67 -13.01 5.84
N GLY A 82 -7.80 -13.17 6.84
CA GLY A 82 -6.35 -13.25 6.69
C GLY A 82 -5.64 -11.89 6.73
N THR A 83 -6.38 -10.79 6.56
CA THR A 83 -5.79 -9.43 6.52
C THR A 83 -5.07 -9.04 7.80
N LEU A 84 -5.60 -9.42 8.97
CA LEU A 84 -5.02 -9.05 10.26
C LEU A 84 -3.60 -9.61 10.40
N ASN A 85 -3.42 -10.89 10.07
CA ASN A 85 -2.10 -11.54 10.09
C ASN A 85 -1.12 -10.88 9.10
N THR A 86 -1.53 -10.66 7.85
CA THR A 86 -0.60 -10.09 6.85
C THR A 86 -0.24 -8.64 7.16
N THR A 87 -1.20 -7.88 7.70
CA THR A 87 -1.00 -6.48 8.12
C THR A 87 -0.05 -6.43 9.32
N GLU A 88 -0.28 -7.25 10.34
CA GLU A 88 0.57 -7.32 11.53
C GLU A 88 2.00 -7.75 11.19
N LEU A 89 2.17 -8.80 10.37
CA LEU A 89 3.49 -9.25 9.94
C LEU A 89 4.25 -8.15 9.18
N THR A 90 3.54 -7.41 8.33
CA THR A 90 4.13 -6.31 7.56
C THR A 90 4.50 -5.12 8.47
N ALA A 91 3.62 -4.75 9.41
CA ALA A 91 3.88 -3.68 10.37
C ALA A 91 5.04 -4.01 11.32
N ARG A 92 5.14 -5.26 11.79
CA ARG A 92 6.27 -5.74 12.60
C ARG A 92 7.58 -5.69 11.83
N GLU A 93 7.57 -6.09 10.55
CA GLU A 93 8.76 -6.03 9.70
C GLU A 93 9.24 -4.59 9.47
N LEU A 94 8.31 -3.65 9.20
CA LEU A 94 8.63 -2.23 9.07
C LEU A 94 9.29 -1.70 10.36
N ARG A 95 8.69 -1.97 11.52
CA ARG A 95 9.24 -1.56 12.83
C ARG A 95 10.60 -2.18 13.11
N ALA A 96 10.78 -3.47 12.83
CA ALA A 96 12.06 -4.17 13.02
C ALA A 96 13.18 -3.57 12.16
N ARG A 97 12.84 -2.97 11.02
CA ARG A 97 13.78 -2.25 10.13
C ARG A 97 13.91 -0.76 10.45
N GLY A 98 13.20 -0.24 11.44
CA GLY A 98 13.15 1.19 11.75
C GLY A 98 12.49 2.04 10.66
N LEU A 99 11.60 1.45 9.86
CA LEU A 99 10.84 2.16 8.82
C LEU A 99 9.55 2.74 9.41
N ASP A 100 9.25 3.99 9.09
CA ASP A 100 8.03 4.66 9.50
C ASP A 100 6.82 4.09 8.75
N LEU A 101 5.85 3.55 9.49
CA LEU A 101 4.55 3.13 8.95
C LEU A 101 3.60 4.32 9.04
N ALA A 102 3.41 5.02 7.91
CA ALA A 102 2.54 6.19 7.82
C ALA A 102 1.10 5.89 8.25
N GLY A 103 0.61 4.71 7.86
CA GLY A 103 -0.74 4.24 8.11
C GLY A 103 -1.16 3.13 7.16
N LEU A 104 -2.43 2.75 7.24
CA LEU A 104 -3.06 1.75 6.41
C LEU A 104 -4.06 2.39 5.43
N VAL A 105 -4.27 1.76 4.27
CA VAL A 105 -5.43 2.01 3.41
C VAL A 105 -6.07 0.68 3.06
N ILE A 106 -7.38 0.56 3.22
CA ILE A 106 -8.10 -0.59 2.67
C ILE A 106 -8.24 -0.40 1.17
N GLY A 107 -7.58 -1.25 0.38
CA GLY A 107 -7.46 -1.06 -1.07
C GLY A 107 -8.73 -1.36 -1.86
N SER A 108 -9.68 -2.08 -1.27
CA SER A 108 -10.98 -2.39 -1.88
C SER A 108 -11.98 -2.74 -0.78
N TRP A 109 -12.92 -1.84 -0.53
CA TRP A 109 -14.02 -2.01 0.41
C TRP A 109 -15.30 -2.45 -0.33
N PRO A 110 -15.86 -3.63 -0.02
CA PRO A 110 -17.07 -4.11 -0.68
C PRO A 110 -18.27 -3.19 -0.44
N SER A 111 -19.20 -3.12 -1.40
CA SER A 111 -20.48 -2.42 -1.21
C SER A 111 -21.39 -3.09 -0.19
N ALA A 112 -21.24 -4.41 -0.01
CA ALA A 112 -21.87 -5.21 1.01
C ALA A 112 -20.79 -5.97 1.79
N PRO A 113 -20.11 -5.33 2.76
CA PRO A 113 -19.06 -5.98 3.53
C PRO A 113 -19.67 -7.02 4.47
N ASP A 114 -19.05 -8.21 4.51
CA ASP A 114 -19.43 -9.30 5.39
C ASP A 114 -19.01 -9.01 6.84
N LEU A 115 -19.43 -9.90 7.77
CA LEU A 115 -19.08 -9.76 9.18
C LEU A 115 -17.56 -9.71 9.40
N ALA A 116 -16.79 -10.49 8.65
CA ALA A 116 -15.33 -10.51 8.76
C ALA A 116 -14.72 -9.14 8.40
N ALA A 117 -15.13 -8.54 7.28
CA ALA A 117 -14.66 -7.22 6.87
C ALA A 117 -15.01 -6.13 7.90
N ARG A 118 -16.22 -6.18 8.47
CA ARG A 118 -16.66 -5.24 9.50
C ARG A 118 -15.88 -5.40 10.81
N CYS A 119 -15.63 -6.62 11.26
CA CYS A 119 -14.83 -6.87 12.46
C CYS A 119 -13.36 -6.47 12.22
N ASN A 120 -12.78 -6.87 11.10
CA ASN A 120 -11.39 -6.54 10.76
C ASN A 120 -11.14 -5.03 10.72
N LEU A 121 -12.12 -4.22 10.29
CA LEU A 121 -12.01 -2.76 10.30
C LEU A 121 -11.69 -2.21 11.69
N ALA A 122 -12.24 -2.79 12.75
CA ALA A 122 -11.94 -2.41 14.12
C ALA A 122 -10.51 -2.84 14.53
N ASP A 123 -10.12 -4.05 14.16
CA ASP A 123 -8.86 -4.68 14.61
C ASP A 123 -7.61 -4.20 13.84
N LEU A 124 -7.77 -3.77 12.58
CA LEU A 124 -6.65 -3.41 11.69
C LEU A 124 -5.73 -2.34 12.27
N ARG A 125 -6.30 -1.31 12.91
CA ARG A 125 -5.57 -0.23 13.59
C ARG A 125 -4.74 -0.74 14.77
N ASP A 126 -5.27 -1.71 15.50
CA ASP A 126 -4.67 -2.23 16.72
C ASP A 126 -3.51 -3.18 16.36
N VAL A 127 -3.69 -4.08 15.38
CA VAL A 127 -2.63 -5.01 14.96
C VAL A 127 -1.49 -4.33 14.18
N ALA A 128 -1.79 -3.23 13.47
CA ALA A 128 -0.77 -2.46 12.77
C ALA A 128 -0.07 -1.44 13.66
N GLU A 129 -0.64 -1.11 14.81
CA GLU A 129 -0.20 0.02 15.66
C GLU A 129 -0.11 1.33 14.84
N ALA A 130 -1.03 1.53 13.89
CA ALA A 130 -0.98 2.61 12.92
C ALA A 130 -2.39 3.08 12.51
N PRO A 131 -2.56 4.35 12.09
CA PRO A 131 -3.87 4.87 11.72
C PRO A 131 -4.37 4.26 10.42
N LEU A 132 -5.68 4.02 10.32
CA LEU A 132 -6.35 3.81 9.04
C LEU A 132 -6.55 5.18 8.38
N LEU A 133 -5.95 5.37 7.21
CA LEU A 133 -5.91 6.63 6.46
C LEU A 133 -6.79 6.61 5.21
N GLY A 134 -7.54 5.53 4.97
CA GLY A 134 -8.47 5.49 3.85
C GLY A 134 -9.10 4.14 3.60
N SER A 135 -10.15 4.17 2.79
CA SER A 135 -10.88 2.99 2.32
C SER A 135 -11.38 3.27 0.90
N VAL A 136 -10.82 2.55 -0.06
CA VAL A 136 -11.14 2.70 -1.49
C VAL A 136 -12.34 1.82 -1.83
N PRO A 137 -13.43 2.34 -2.43
CA PRO A 137 -14.57 1.52 -2.81
C PRO A 137 -14.20 0.42 -3.81
N ALA A 138 -14.79 -0.77 -3.66
CA ALA A 138 -14.65 -1.84 -4.63
C ALA A 138 -15.12 -1.38 -6.02
N GLY A 139 -14.37 -1.76 -7.06
CA GLY A 139 -14.64 -1.34 -8.43
C GLY A 139 -14.10 0.04 -8.81
N SER A 140 -13.42 0.76 -7.91
CA SER A 140 -12.85 2.08 -8.23
C SER A 140 -11.92 2.08 -9.44
N GLY A 141 -11.22 0.96 -9.71
CA GLY A 141 -10.35 0.79 -10.88
C GLY A 141 -11.09 0.74 -12.24
N THR A 142 -12.42 0.62 -12.26
CA THR A 142 -13.21 0.62 -13.50
C THR A 142 -13.94 1.95 -13.75
N LEU A 143 -13.80 2.92 -12.83
CA LEU A 143 -14.39 4.24 -12.99
C LEU A 143 -13.76 5.00 -14.16
N SER A 144 -14.57 5.85 -14.81
CA SER A 144 -14.02 6.81 -15.77
C SER A 144 -13.04 7.78 -15.06
N PRO A 145 -12.04 8.33 -15.77
CA PRO A 145 -11.12 9.30 -15.16
C PRO A 145 -11.80 10.52 -14.53
N ALA A 146 -12.97 10.93 -15.06
CA ALA A 146 -13.75 12.01 -14.47
C ALA A 146 -14.42 11.57 -13.14
N ALA A 147 -15.06 10.40 -13.13
CA ALA A 147 -15.71 9.88 -11.93
C ALA A 147 -14.70 9.56 -10.82
N PHE A 148 -13.55 8.95 -11.17
CA PHE A 148 -12.47 8.67 -10.23
C PHE A 148 -11.97 9.95 -9.57
N ARG A 149 -11.64 10.99 -10.35
CA ARG A 149 -11.16 12.27 -9.81
C ARG A 149 -12.19 12.98 -8.93
N ALA A 150 -13.48 12.88 -9.27
CA ALA A 150 -14.53 13.51 -8.48
C ALA A 150 -14.74 12.84 -7.11
N THR A 151 -14.42 11.55 -6.98
CA THR A 151 -14.76 10.74 -5.81
C THR A 151 -13.54 10.37 -4.96
N ALA A 152 -12.35 10.20 -5.55
CA ALA A 152 -11.10 9.85 -4.87
C ALA A 152 -10.75 10.71 -3.63
N PRO A 153 -10.99 12.04 -3.64
CA PRO A 153 -10.76 12.86 -2.44
C PRO A 153 -11.59 12.42 -1.22
N HIS A 154 -12.67 11.66 -1.39
CA HIS A 154 -13.52 11.17 -0.30
C HIS A 154 -13.14 9.77 0.21
N TRP A 155 -12.06 9.17 -0.32
CA TRP A 155 -11.60 7.83 0.06
C TRP A 155 -10.39 7.85 0.99
N LEU A 156 -9.67 8.96 1.03
CA LEU A 156 -8.43 9.14 1.79
C LEU A 156 -8.60 10.22 2.85
N ALA A 157 -7.90 10.06 3.97
CA ALA A 157 -7.93 10.98 5.10
C ALA A 157 -7.23 12.32 4.77
N PRO A 158 -7.47 13.39 5.56
CA PRO A 158 -6.80 14.68 5.36
C PRO A 158 -5.27 14.62 5.35
N ARG A 159 -4.66 13.66 6.05
CA ARG A 159 -3.19 13.44 6.02
C ARG A 159 -2.68 13.03 4.62
N LEU A 160 -3.56 12.57 3.75
CA LEU A 160 -3.30 12.18 2.35
C LEU A 160 -4.08 13.10 1.38
N ASP A 161 -4.32 14.35 1.77
CA ASP A 161 -5.03 15.38 0.98
C ASP A 161 -6.48 15.02 0.57
N GLY A 162 -7.15 14.19 1.38
CA GLY A 162 -8.56 13.86 1.21
C GLY A 162 -9.49 14.40 2.31
N SER A 163 -10.70 13.86 2.36
CA SER A 163 -11.81 14.27 3.22
C SER A 163 -12.48 13.10 3.94
N TRP A 164 -11.95 11.88 3.78
CA TRP A 164 -12.47 10.68 4.42
C TRP A 164 -12.22 10.72 5.93
N ASP A 165 -13.22 10.33 6.72
CA ASP A 165 -13.16 10.31 8.17
C ASP A 165 -13.19 8.87 8.72
N ALA A 166 -12.14 8.49 9.45
CA ALA A 166 -11.96 7.13 9.94
C ALA A 166 -12.99 6.72 11.00
N GLU A 167 -13.44 7.67 11.81
CA GLU A 167 -14.35 7.40 12.92
C GLU A 167 -15.79 7.26 12.42
N ALA A 168 -16.24 8.19 11.58
CA ALA A 168 -17.51 8.11 10.87
C ALA A 168 -17.59 6.85 10.00
N PHE A 169 -16.49 6.47 9.34
CA PHE A 169 -16.43 5.21 8.59
C PHE A 169 -16.61 4.00 9.50
N ARG A 170 -15.90 3.94 10.63
CA ARG A 170 -16.01 2.85 11.61
C ARG A 170 -17.42 2.73 12.18
N ILE A 171 -18.05 3.85 12.54
CA ILE A 171 -19.41 3.88 13.08
C ILE A 171 -20.40 3.36 12.05
N ARG A 172 -20.31 3.83 10.79
CA ARG A 172 -21.20 3.40 9.72
C ARG A 172 -21.07 1.91 9.42
N GLU A 173 -19.85 1.39 9.46
CA GLU A 173 -19.58 0.01 9.06
C GLU A 173 -19.58 -1.00 10.22
N ALA A 174 -19.86 -0.56 11.45
CA ALA A 174 -19.90 -1.43 12.62
C ALA A 174 -20.89 -2.60 12.42
N PRO A 175 -20.55 -3.83 12.86
CA PRO A 175 -21.50 -4.93 12.84
C PRO A 175 -22.68 -4.64 13.77
N GLU A 176 -23.85 -5.17 13.43
CA GLU A 176 -25.02 -5.13 14.32
C GLU A 176 -24.69 -5.82 15.66
N ALA A 177 -25.18 -5.25 16.76
CA ALA A 177 -25.05 -5.87 18.07
C ALA A 177 -25.85 -7.18 18.12
N LEU A 178 -25.29 -8.19 18.79
CA LEU A 178 -25.96 -9.48 19.06
C LEU A 178 -27.19 -9.31 19.95
#